data_AF-A0A9W6NIT5-F1
#
_entry.id   AF-A0A9W6NIT5-F1
#
_cell.length_a   1.000
_cell.length_b   1.000
_cell.length_c   1.000
_cell.angle_alpha   90.00
_cell.angle_beta   90.00
_cell.angle_gamma   90.00
#
_symmetry.space_group_name_H-M   'P 1'
#
loop_
_entity.id
_entity.type
_entity.pdbx_description
1 polymer ?
#
loop_
_entity_poly.entity_id
_entity_poly.type
_entity_poly.pdbx_seq_one_letter_code
_entity_poly.pdbx_strand_id
1 'polypeptide(L)' 'MNAPGTGKVVQLLQSRGFDPSAEDDLLDLGLTSMQILQLADDLQHEIGVDVDVSVLLAAPTIGALEEQLSGADRTP' A
#
# COMPACT_ATOMS: atom_id res chain seq x y z
N MET A 1 -14.83 -16.97 1.75
CA MET A 1 -15.40 -15.70 2.26
C MET A 1 -14.36 -15.13 3.21
N ASN A 2 -13.32 -14.50 2.69
CA ASN A 2 -12.32 -13.85 3.53
C ASN A 2 -12.93 -12.55 4.03
N ALA A 3 -12.88 -12.34 5.34
CA ALA A 3 -13.41 -11.15 6.00
C ALA A 3 -12.84 -9.87 5.38
N PRO A 4 -13.57 -8.73 5.43
CA PRO A 4 -13.04 -7.42 5.05
C PRO A 4 -11.93 -7.02 6.04
N GLY A 5 -10.75 -7.58 5.84
CA GLY A 5 -9.51 -7.08 6.39
C GLY A 5 -9.15 -5.85 5.56
N THR A 6 -9.70 -4.71 5.97
CA THR A 6 -9.36 -3.37 5.53
C THR A 6 -7.87 -3.15 5.79
N GLY A 7 -7.05 -3.54 4.84
CA GLY A 7 -5.62 -3.28 4.87
C GLY A 7 -5.35 -1.78 5.08
N LYS A 8 -4.32 -1.43 5.85
CA LYS A 8 -4.02 -0.01 6.13
C LYS A 8 -3.71 0.76 4.83
N VAL A 9 -3.11 0.10 3.84
CA VAL A 9 -2.87 0.64 2.49
C VAL A 9 -4.19 0.87 1.76
N VAL A 10 -5.10 -0.10 1.80
CA VAL A 10 -6.44 0.01 1.19
C VAL A 10 -7.21 1.18 1.79
N GLN A 11 -7.17 1.33 3.12
CA GLN A 11 -7.83 2.44 3.82
C GLN A 11 -7.26 3.80 3.41
N LEU A 12 -5.93 3.90 3.30
CA LEU A 12 -5.24 5.10 2.82
C LEU A 12 -5.68 5.49 1.41
N LEU A 13 -5.74 4.52 0.49
CA LEU A 13 -6.18 4.74 -0.89
C LEU A 13 -7.66 5.13 -0.98
N GLN A 14 -8.52 4.50 -0.18
CA GLN A 14 -9.94 4.85 -0.09
C GLN A 14 -10.18 6.27 0.45
N SER A 15 -9.39 6.71 1.43
CA SER A 15 -9.47 8.10 1.92
C SER A 15 -9.11 9.14 0.84
N ARG A 16 -8.34 8.73 -0.17
CA ARG A 16 -7.98 9.52 -1.35
C ARG A 16 -8.99 9.41 -2.50
N GLY A 17 -10.04 8.61 -2.33
CA GLY A 17 -11.10 8.41 -3.32
C GLY A 17 -10.81 7.33 -4.37
N PHE A 18 -9.89 6.41 -4.09
CA PHE A 18 -9.64 5.24 -4.93
C PHE A 18 -10.32 3.99 -4.36
N ASP A 19 -10.73 3.05 -5.22
CA ASP A 19 -11.27 1.74 -4.84
C ASP A 19 -10.33 0.62 -5.33
N PRO A 20 -9.24 0.33 -4.59
CA PRO A 20 -8.30 -0.72 -4.97
C PRO A 20 -8.78 -2.14 -4.65
N SER A 21 -8.41 -3.09 -5.51
CA SER A 21 -8.41 -4.52 -5.23
C SER A 21 -7.01 -5.02 -4.86
N ALA A 22 -6.94 -6.19 -4.23
CA ALA A 22 -5.67 -6.79 -3.80
C ALA A 22 -4.73 -7.14 -4.97
N GLU A 23 -5.29 -7.37 -6.15
CA GLU A 23 -4.58 -7.69 -7.39
C GLU A 23 -4.23 -6.45 -8.22
N ASP A 24 -4.72 -5.27 -7.83
CA ASP A 24 -4.40 -4.02 -8.52
C ASP A 24 -3.01 -3.52 -8.12
N ASP A 25 -2.30 -3.00 -9.11
CA ASP A 25 -1.07 -2.24 -8.92
C ASP A 25 -1.39 -0.75 -8.76
N LEU A 26 -0.56 -0.03 -8.00
CA LEU A 26 -0.77 1.41 -7.75
C LEU A 26 -0.83 2.23 -9.05
N LEU A 27 0.02 1.91 -10.02
CA LEU A 27 0.05 2.60 -11.31
C LEU A 27 -1.18 2.29 -12.16
N ASP A 28 -1.67 1.04 -12.13
CA ASP A 28 -2.86 0.61 -12.88
C ASP A 28 -4.13 1.23 -12.29
N LEU A 29 -4.15 1.40 -10.97
CA LEU A 29 -5.16 2.15 -10.22
C LEU A 29 -5.21 3.65 -10.57
N GLY A 30 -4.24 4.14 -11.34
CA GLY A 30 -4.14 5.53 -11.77
C GLY A 30 -3.37 6.44 -10.82
N LEU A 31 -2.58 5.89 -9.89
CA LEU A 31 -1.68 6.72 -9.08
C LEU A 31 -0.53 7.24 -9.95
N THR A 32 -0.24 8.53 -9.79
CA THR A 32 0.93 9.17 -10.37
C THR A 32 2.18 8.92 -9.50
N SER A 33 3.37 9.06 -10.09
CA SER A 33 4.63 8.89 -9.36
C SER A 33 4.73 9.81 -8.13
N MET A 34 4.19 11.04 -8.18
CA MET A 34 4.15 11.92 -7.01
C MET A 34 3.25 11.39 -5.89
N GLN A 35 2.11 10.80 -6.23
CA GLN A 35 1.21 10.19 -5.26
C GLN A 35 1.82 8.92 -4.66
N ILE A 36 2.60 8.16 -5.45
CA ILE A 36 3.35 6.99 -4.97
C ILE A 36 4.45 7.40 -4.00
N LEU A 37 5.21 8.47 -4.30
CA LEU A 37 6.19 9.02 -3.36
C LEU A 37 5.53 9.45 -2.04
N GLN A 38 4.38 10.13 -2.11
CA GLN A 38 3.63 10.53 -0.92
C GLN A 38 3.14 9.31 -0.14
N LEU A 39 2.64 8.29 -0.84
CA LEU A 39 2.21 7.05 -0.20
C LEU A 39 3.37 6.37 0.55
N ALA A 40 4.58 6.34 -0.01
CA ALA A 40 5.75 5.80 0.70
C ALA A 40 6.03 6.54 2.02
N ASP A 41 5.93 7.88 2.01
CA ASP A 41 6.09 8.72 3.20
C ASP A 41 4.97 8.48 4.22
N ASP A 42 3.72 8.38 3.77
CA ASP A 42 2.57 8.09 4.64
C ASP A 42 2.66 6.69 5.25
N LEU A 43 3.12 5.68 4.50
CA LEU A 43 3.33 4.33 5.03
C LEU A 43 4.38 4.31 6.14
N GLN A 44 5.47 5.08 5.98
CA GLN A 44 6.47 5.24 7.02
C GLN A 44 5.90 5.99 8.22
N HIS A 45 5.22 7.12 8.02
CA HIS A 45 4.72 7.97 9.11
C HIS A 45 3.53 7.37 9.86
N GLU A 46 2.58 6.73 9.17
CA GLU A 46 1.34 6.21 9.78
C GLU A 46 1.46 4.75 10.22
N ILE A 47 2.30 3.95 9.54
CA ILE A 47 2.43 2.51 9.81
C ILE A 47 3.79 2.17 10.42
N GLY A 48 4.80 3.03 10.25
CA GLY A 48 6.16 2.78 10.73
C GLY A 48 6.97 1.87 9.81
N VAL A 49 6.51 1.63 8.57
CA VAL A 49 7.20 0.76 7.61
C VAL A 49 7.82 1.59 6.50
N ASP A 50 9.14 1.50 6.40
CA ASP A 50 9.90 2.12 5.32
C ASP A 50 9.82 1.23 4.07
N VAL A 51 9.02 1.64 3.09
CA VAL A 51 8.90 0.96 1.80
C VAL A 51 9.62 1.77 0.75
N ASP A 52 10.60 1.15 0.07
CA ASP A 52 11.35 1.83 -0.99
C ASP A 52 10.41 2.22 -2.14
N VAL A 53 10.48 3.49 -2.55
CA VAL A 53 9.66 4.00 -3.65
C VAL A 53 9.90 3.25 -4.96
N SER A 54 11.13 2.75 -5.17
CA SER A 54 11.48 1.94 -6.34
C SER A 54 10.70 0.64 -6.37
N VAL A 55 10.40 0.07 -5.19
CA VAL A 55 9.54 -1.10 -5.06
C VAL A 55 8.12 -0.72 -5.45
N LEU A 56 7.53 0.34 -4.89
CA LEU A 56 6.18 0.79 -5.26
C LEU A 56 6.02 1.11 -6.76
N LEU A 57 7.05 1.70 -7.38
CA LEU A 57 7.11 2.00 -8.81
C LEU A 57 7.31 0.75 -9.68
N ALA A 58 7.95 -0.29 -9.16
CA ALA A 58 8.12 -1.58 -9.81
C ALA A 58 6.86 -2.47 -9.76
N ALA A 59 5.75 -1.92 -9.25
CA ALA A 59 4.42 -2.54 -9.19
C ALA A 59 4.37 -3.88 -8.42
N PRO A 60 4.45 -3.82 -7.08
CA PRO A 60 3.93 -4.83 -6.18
C PRO A 60 2.45 -4.54 -5.96
N THR A 61 1.60 -5.48 -6.36
CA THR A 61 0.15 -5.44 -6.10
C THR A 61 -0.17 -5.06 -4.65
N ILE A 62 -1.32 -4.45 -4.43
CA ILE A 62 -1.73 -3.96 -3.11
C ILE A 62 -1.80 -5.10 -2.07
N GLY A 63 -2.20 -6.30 -2.48
CA GLY A 63 -2.20 -7.49 -1.63
C GLY A 63 -0.79 -7.89 -1.18
N ALA A 64 0.20 -7.81 -2.06
CA ALA A 64 1.59 -8.09 -1.72
C ALA A 64 2.18 -7.04 -0.76
N LEU A 65 1.77 -5.77 -0.87
CA LEU A 65 2.14 -4.72 0.08
C LEU A 65 1.53 -4.98 1.46
N GLU A 66 0.25 -5.33 1.53
CA GLU A 66 -0.43 -5.69 2.78
C GLU A 66 0.21 -6.91 3.48
N GLU A 67 0.61 -7.93 2.71
CA GLU A 67 1.33 -9.09 3.24
C GLU A 67 2.69 -8.68 3.84
N GLN A 68 3.45 -7.82 3.15
CA GLN A 68 4.72 -7.30 3.66
C GLN A 68 4.54 -6.50 4.95
N LEU A 69 3.53 -5.63 5.01
CA LEU A 69 3.21 -4.83 6.20
C LEU A 69 2.78 -5.71 7.38
N SER A 70 1.96 -6.73 7.11
CA SER A 70 1.54 -7.72 8.11
C SER A 70 2.71 -8.60 8.60
N GLY A 71 3.76 -8.73 7.79
CA GLY A 71 5.01 -9.42 8.15
C GLY A 71 5.98 -8.54 8.96
N ALA A 72 6.09 -7.25 8.61
CA ALA A 72 7.01 -6.30 9.23
C ALA A 72 6.67 -5.98 10.71
N ASP A 73 5.38 -6.02 11.07
CA ASP A 73 4.90 -5.88 12.46
C ASP A 73 5.44 -6.98 13.41
N ARG A 74 5.96 -8.10 12.86
CA ARG A 74 6.52 -9.22 13.65
C ARG A 74 8.03 -9.13 13.90
N THR A 75 8.61 -7.94 13.91
CA THR A 75 10.03 -7.79 14.29
C THR A 75 10.12 -7.70 15.82
N PRO A 76 10.78 -8.66 16.52
CA PRO A 76 10.84 -8.75 17.99
C PRO A 76 11.66 -7.65 18.67
#